data_AF-A0A1E7GV93-F1
#
_entry.id   AF-A0A1E7GV93-F1
#
_cell.length_a   1.000
_cell.length_b   1.000
_cell.length_c   1.000
_cell.angle_alpha   90.00
_cell.angle_beta   90.00
_cell.angle_gamma   90.00
#
_symmetry.space_group_name_H-M   'P 1'
#
loop_
_entity.id
_entity.type
_entity.pdbx_description
1 polymer ?
#
loop_
_entity_poly.entity_id
_entity_poly.type
_entity_poly.pdbx_seq_one_letter_code
_entity_poly.pdbx_strand_id
1 'polypeptide(L)'
;MKVDNADFTGKVIDFTLFLAEQGFIDEMAELPKWQTRTRVTYHDPCHLKTQGIVKEPRALLRALPNVEFVEMDGASSCCGLGGTFSVYHYETSKAIGARKIAGLEESGAEMIATACPGCIMQLQDVINHAGLKVKAVHILDLIAESVGITLPPE
;
A
#
# COMPACT_ATOMS: atom_id res chain seq x y z
N MET A 1 -7.37 7.27 -35.30
CA MET A 1 -8.62 6.54 -34.99
C MET A 1 -8.77 6.54 -33.48
N LYS A 2 -9.71 7.31 -32.91
CA LYS A 2 -10.03 7.22 -31.48
C LYS A 2 -11.03 6.08 -31.33
N VAL A 3 -10.61 4.98 -30.71
CA VAL A 3 -11.50 3.88 -30.35
C VAL A 3 -12.23 4.31 -29.08
N ASP A 4 -13.56 4.29 -29.10
CA ASP A 4 -14.36 4.47 -27.90
C ASP A 4 -14.33 3.17 -27.11
N ASN A 5 -13.70 3.23 -25.93
CA ASN A 5 -13.54 2.08 -25.02
C ASN A 5 -14.33 2.26 -23.72
N ALA A 6 -15.31 3.18 -23.68
CA ALA A 6 -16.02 3.54 -22.46
C ALA A 6 -16.66 2.33 -21.74
N ASP A 7 -17.26 1.40 -22.49
CA ASP A 7 -17.87 0.17 -21.93
C ASP A 7 -16.83 -0.74 -21.24
N PHE A 8 -15.59 -0.78 -21.73
CA PHE A 8 -14.52 -1.53 -21.08
C PHE A 8 -13.96 -0.77 -19.87
N THR A 9 -13.59 0.50 -20.05
CA THR A 9 -12.95 1.28 -18.98
C THR A 9 -13.87 1.51 -17.79
N GLY A 10 -15.20 1.57 -18.02
CA GLY A 10 -16.19 1.68 -16.93
C GLY A 10 -16.33 0.42 -16.07
N LYS A 11 -15.75 -0.71 -16.49
CA LYS A 11 -15.73 -1.98 -15.73
C LYS A 11 -14.43 -2.22 -14.98
N VAL A 12 -13.43 -1.36 -15.18
CA VAL A 12 -12.14 -1.45 -14.49
C VAL A 12 -12.24 -0.71 -13.18
N ILE A 13 -12.13 -1.43 -12.08
CA ILE A 13 -12.20 -0.90 -10.73
C ILE A 13 -10.99 -1.41 -9.94
N ASP A 14 -10.38 -0.53 -9.16
CA ASP A 14 -9.37 -0.94 -8.19
C ASP A 14 -10.05 -1.70 -7.04
N PHE A 15 -9.43 -2.77 -6.56
CA PHE A 15 -10.04 -3.61 -5.55
C PHE A 15 -10.29 -2.87 -4.23
N THR A 16 -9.48 -1.84 -3.88
CA THR A 16 -9.71 -1.09 -2.64
C THR A 16 -11.00 -0.27 -2.72
N LEU A 17 -11.28 0.31 -3.89
CA LEU A 17 -12.54 0.98 -4.16
C LEU A 17 -13.69 -0.02 -4.21
N PHE A 18 -13.52 -1.14 -4.92
CA PHE A 18 -14.53 -2.19 -5.00
C PHE A 18 -14.94 -2.71 -3.62
N LEU A 19 -13.97 -3.07 -2.76
CA LEU A 19 -14.26 -3.56 -1.40
C LEU A 19 -14.97 -2.50 -0.55
N ALA A 20 -14.59 -1.23 -0.68
CA ALA A 20 -15.28 -0.14 0.00
C ALA A 20 -16.75 -0.03 -0.46
N GLU A 21 -17.01 -0.09 -1.78
CA GLU A 21 -18.37 -0.05 -2.35
C GLU A 21 -19.22 -1.26 -1.98
N GLN A 22 -18.61 -2.43 -1.75
CA GLN A 22 -19.32 -3.63 -1.31
C GLN A 22 -19.62 -3.66 0.21
N GLY A 23 -19.28 -2.61 0.96
CA GLY A 23 -19.53 -2.54 2.41
C GLY A 23 -18.53 -3.31 3.27
N PHE A 24 -17.42 -3.80 2.68
CA PHE A 24 -16.42 -4.59 3.41
C PHE A 24 -15.79 -3.81 4.58
N ILE A 25 -15.65 -2.49 4.46
CA ILE A 25 -15.13 -1.62 5.53
C ILE A 25 -16.02 -1.72 6.77
N ASP A 26 -17.34 -1.66 6.60
CA ASP A 26 -18.29 -1.71 7.71
C ASP A 26 -18.28 -3.12 8.34
N GLU A 27 -18.24 -4.17 7.52
CA GLU A 27 -18.12 -5.56 8.01
C GLU A 27 -16.87 -5.76 8.88
N MET A 28 -15.71 -5.25 8.45
CA MET A 28 -14.46 -5.38 9.21
C MET A 28 -14.45 -4.50 10.47
N ALA A 29 -15.12 -3.34 10.44
CA ALA A 29 -15.20 -2.43 11.59
C ALA A 29 -16.01 -3.01 12.76
N GLU A 30 -17.01 -3.86 12.47
CA GLU A 30 -17.82 -4.56 13.49
C GLU A 30 -17.08 -5.75 14.14
N LEU A 31 -15.99 -6.24 13.53
CA LEU A 31 -15.21 -7.32 14.12
C LEU A 31 -14.43 -6.85 15.35
N PRO A 32 -14.32 -7.69 16.39
CA PRO A 32 -13.49 -7.36 17.54
C PRO A 32 -12.03 -7.24 17.10
N LYS A 33 -11.39 -6.12 17.49
CA LYS A 33 -9.97 -5.90 17.26
C LYS A 33 -9.15 -6.99 17.96
N TRP A 34 -8.08 -7.43 17.30
CA TRP A 34 -7.19 -8.44 17.87
C TRP A 34 -6.45 -7.86 19.07
N GLN A 35 -6.08 -8.73 20.02
CA GLN A 35 -5.33 -8.32 21.22
C GLN A 35 -3.98 -7.69 20.86
N THR A 36 -3.31 -8.26 19.86
CA THR A 36 -2.08 -7.73 19.28
C THR A 36 -2.37 -7.34 17.84
N ARG A 37 -2.02 -6.11 17.48
CA ARG A 37 -2.17 -5.57 16.12
C ARG A 37 -0.83 -5.09 15.63
N THR A 38 -0.61 -5.26 14.33
CA THR A 38 0.59 -4.77 13.67
C THR A 38 0.43 -3.28 13.38
N ARG A 39 1.45 -2.47 13.68
CA ARG A 39 1.43 -1.05 13.33
C ARG A 39 1.77 -0.86 11.85
N VAL A 40 0.82 -0.36 11.06
CA VAL A 40 0.93 -0.28 9.60
C VAL A 40 0.78 1.14 9.11
N THR A 41 1.66 1.56 8.19
CA THR A 41 1.50 2.78 7.39
C THR A 41 1.20 2.45 5.94
N TYR A 42 0.90 3.46 5.11
CA TYR A 42 0.54 3.26 3.71
C TYR A 42 1.36 4.12 2.76
N HIS A 43 1.71 3.56 1.62
CA HIS A 43 2.22 4.30 0.47
C HIS A 43 1.22 4.34 -0.67
N ASP A 44 0.89 5.57 -1.10
CA ASP A 44 0.01 5.82 -2.25
C ASP A 44 0.70 5.49 -3.58
N PRO A 45 0.28 4.44 -4.30
CA PRO A 45 0.77 4.21 -5.66
C PRO A 45 0.39 5.38 -6.55
N CYS A 46 1.36 5.90 -7.31
CA CYS A 46 1.14 7.07 -8.17
C CYS A 46 -0.07 6.87 -9.11
N HIS A 47 -0.24 5.67 -9.69
CA HIS A 47 -1.30 5.36 -10.64
C HIS A 47 -2.71 5.28 -10.00
N LEU A 48 -2.82 4.98 -8.70
CA LEU A 48 -4.10 5.00 -7.97
C LEU A 48 -4.44 6.41 -7.51
N LYS A 49 -3.44 7.13 -6.97
CA LYS A 49 -3.61 8.53 -6.55
C LYS A 49 -4.10 9.41 -7.70
N THR A 50 -3.57 9.24 -8.91
CA THR A 50 -4.02 10.00 -10.09
C THR A 50 -5.45 9.68 -10.51
N GLN A 51 -6.00 8.54 -10.06
CA GLN A 51 -7.41 8.17 -10.25
C GLN A 51 -8.30 8.63 -9.08
N GLY A 52 -7.73 9.32 -8.09
CA GLY A 52 -8.46 9.79 -6.90
C GLY A 52 -8.57 8.75 -5.78
N ILE A 53 -8.04 7.54 -5.97
CA ILE A 53 -8.08 6.47 -4.97
C ILE A 53 -6.96 6.71 -3.96
N VAL A 54 -7.34 7.21 -2.79
CA VAL A 54 -6.43 7.67 -1.72
C VAL A 54 -7.03 7.41 -0.35
N LYS A 55 -8.35 7.59 -0.20
CA LYS A 55 -9.04 7.46 1.10
C LYS A 55 -9.43 6.02 1.38
N GLU A 56 -9.78 5.29 0.34
CA GLU A 56 -10.28 3.91 0.35
C GLU A 56 -9.26 2.95 0.96
N PRO A 57 -7.97 2.93 0.58
CA PRO A 57 -6.99 2.05 1.20
C PRO A 57 -6.78 2.34 2.69
N ARG A 58 -6.84 3.62 3.09
CA ARG A 58 -6.70 4.03 4.50
C ARG A 58 -7.92 3.62 5.32
N ALA A 59 -9.12 3.78 4.77
CA ALA A 59 -10.35 3.37 5.42
C ALA A 59 -10.37 1.86 5.63
N LEU A 60 -9.95 1.08 4.63
CA LEU A 60 -9.77 -0.37 4.74
C LEU A 60 -8.79 -0.72 5.88
N LEU A 61 -7.57 -0.18 5.86
CA LEU A 61 -6.55 -0.47 6.89
C LEU A 61 -7.01 -0.14 8.31
N ARG A 62 -7.79 0.95 8.50
CA ARG A 62 -8.35 1.31 9.81
C ARG A 62 -9.45 0.34 10.27
N ALA A 63 -10.22 -0.19 9.33
CA ALA A 63 -11.29 -1.13 9.62
C ALA A 63 -10.77 -2.52 10.01
N LEU A 64 -9.61 -2.94 9.49
CA LEU A 64 -9.04 -4.26 9.76
C LEU A 64 -8.85 -4.56 11.27
N PRO A 65 -9.19 -5.76 11.76
CA PRO A 65 -9.04 -6.13 13.16
C PRO A 65 -7.60 -6.38 13.61
N ASN A 66 -6.71 -6.76 12.68
CA ASN A 66 -5.29 -7.06 12.90
C ASN A 66 -4.35 -5.85 12.75
N VAL A 67 -4.87 -4.68 12.34
CA VAL A 67 -4.07 -3.50 12.00
C VAL A 67 -4.29 -2.34 12.96
N GLU A 68 -3.19 -1.70 13.34
CA GLU A 68 -3.16 -0.35 13.91
C GLU A 68 -2.57 0.62 12.89
N PHE A 69 -3.44 1.37 12.21
CA PHE A 69 -3.00 2.26 11.15
C PHE A 69 -2.42 3.59 11.68
N VAL A 70 -1.22 3.92 11.24
CA VAL A 70 -0.52 5.20 11.44
C VAL A 70 -0.17 5.81 10.09
N GLU A 71 -0.38 7.11 9.92
CA GLU A 71 0.06 7.80 8.69
C GLU A 71 1.54 8.19 8.82
N MET A 72 2.33 7.95 7.77
CA MET A 72 3.71 8.44 7.68
C MET A 72 3.79 9.79 6.95
N ASP A 73 4.77 10.61 7.29
CA ASP A 73 5.10 11.76 6.44
C ASP A 73 5.59 11.28 5.07
N GLY A 74 5.24 12.04 4.03
CA GLY A 74 5.61 11.70 2.66
C GLY A 74 4.93 10.46 2.08
N ALA A 75 3.86 9.92 2.67
CA ALA A 75 3.10 8.76 2.15
C ALA A 75 2.81 8.83 0.63
N SER A 76 2.47 10.02 0.14
CA SER A 76 2.06 10.30 -1.25
C SER A 76 3.20 10.65 -2.22
N SER A 77 4.44 10.79 -1.72
CA SER A 77 5.62 11.03 -2.57
C SER A 77 5.99 9.76 -3.37
N CYS A 78 6.67 9.92 -4.50
CA CYS A 78 7.06 8.79 -5.35
C CYS A 78 7.98 7.82 -4.59
N CYS A 79 7.80 6.49 -4.78
CA CYS A 79 8.71 5.48 -4.23
C CYS A 79 10.04 5.35 -5.00
N GLY A 80 10.09 5.85 -6.24
CA GLY A 80 11.28 5.81 -7.10
C GLY A 80 11.23 4.83 -8.26
N LEU A 81 10.33 3.83 -8.24
CA LEU A 81 10.34 2.72 -9.21
C LEU A 81 10.25 3.18 -10.69
N GLY A 82 9.12 3.77 -11.09
CA GLY A 82 8.91 4.22 -12.46
C GLY A 82 9.02 3.14 -13.56
N GLY A 83 8.83 1.85 -13.23
CA GLY A 83 8.99 0.75 -14.18
C GLY A 83 10.44 0.54 -14.58
N THR A 84 10.75 0.56 -15.88
CA THR A 84 12.13 0.42 -16.38
C THR A 84 13.04 1.59 -16.00
N PHE A 85 12.47 2.72 -15.53
CA PHE A 85 13.24 3.83 -15.01
C PHE A 85 14.20 3.41 -13.88
N SER A 86 13.76 2.58 -12.93
CA SER A 86 14.62 2.11 -11.84
C SER A 86 15.79 1.27 -12.32
N VAL A 87 15.67 0.62 -13.47
CA VAL A 87 16.73 -0.20 -14.07
C VAL A 87 17.75 0.69 -14.77
N TYR A 88 17.30 1.66 -15.58
CA TYR A 88 18.20 2.53 -16.35
C TYR A 88 18.81 3.66 -15.51
N HIS A 89 18.13 4.08 -14.45
CA HIS A 89 18.50 5.24 -13.62
C HIS A 89 18.49 4.88 -12.13
N TYR A 90 19.11 3.76 -11.78
CA TYR A 90 19.08 3.18 -10.43
C TYR A 90 19.44 4.18 -9.33
N GLU A 91 20.55 4.91 -9.46
CA GLU A 91 20.96 5.89 -8.44
C GLU A 91 19.91 7.00 -8.23
N THR A 92 19.24 7.42 -9.30
CA THR A 92 18.16 8.41 -9.20
C THR A 92 16.91 7.81 -8.56
N SER A 93 16.52 6.60 -8.96
CA SER A 93 15.42 5.85 -8.34
C SER A 93 15.64 5.68 -6.83
N LYS A 94 16.83 5.23 -6.44
CA LYS A 94 17.26 5.07 -5.05
C LYS A 94 17.20 6.38 -4.28
N ALA A 95 17.72 7.47 -4.84
CA ALA A 95 17.67 8.79 -4.20
C ALA A 95 16.24 9.33 -4.03
N ILE A 96 15.33 9.03 -4.94
CA ILE A 96 13.91 9.38 -4.81
C ILE A 96 13.29 8.57 -3.65
N GLY A 97 13.49 7.26 -3.65
CA GLY A 97 12.95 6.37 -2.64
C GLY A 97 13.48 6.65 -1.23
N ALA A 98 14.76 6.98 -1.09
CA ALA A 98 15.40 7.29 0.20
C ALA A 98 14.72 8.42 0.98
N ARG A 99 13.98 9.31 0.31
CA ARG A 99 13.18 10.37 0.94
C ARG A 99 12.06 9.83 1.83
N LYS A 100 11.70 8.55 1.70
CA LYS A 100 10.69 7.87 2.51
C LYS A 100 11.19 7.50 3.91
N ILE A 101 12.50 7.38 4.10
CA ILE A 101 13.10 6.78 5.30
C ILE A 101 12.74 7.54 6.57
N ALA A 102 12.90 8.87 6.57
CA ALA A 102 12.57 9.67 7.75
C ALA A 102 11.10 9.50 8.17
N GLY A 103 10.16 9.58 7.22
CA GLY A 103 8.74 9.37 7.49
C GLY A 103 8.42 7.96 8.00
N LEU A 104 9.12 6.94 7.49
CA LEU A 104 9.00 5.56 7.99
C LEU A 104 9.48 5.44 9.44
N GLU A 105 10.66 5.95 9.77
CA GLU A 105 11.22 5.91 11.12
C GLU A 105 10.33 6.67 12.12
N GLU A 106 9.92 7.89 11.77
CA GLU A 106 9.05 8.73 12.61
C GLU A 106 7.66 8.11 12.82
N SER A 107 7.12 7.44 11.79
CA SER A 107 5.83 6.75 11.91
C SER A 107 5.89 5.60 12.90
N GLY A 108 7.07 5.02 13.16
CA GLY A 108 7.26 3.82 13.96
C GLY A 108 6.40 2.63 13.52
N ALA A 109 6.06 2.56 12.23
CA ALA A 109 5.33 1.44 11.64
C ALA A 109 6.24 0.21 11.50
N GLU A 110 5.67 -0.96 11.73
CA GLU A 110 6.34 -2.25 11.50
C GLU A 110 6.22 -2.67 10.03
N MET A 111 5.17 -2.23 9.36
CA MET A 111 4.93 -2.50 7.95
C MET A 111 4.48 -1.25 7.19
N ILE A 112 4.88 -1.17 5.92
CA ILE A 112 4.37 -0.22 4.93
C ILE A 112 3.55 -0.98 3.89
N ALA A 113 2.24 -0.81 3.95
CA ALA A 113 1.32 -1.41 2.99
C ALA A 113 1.22 -0.56 1.73
N THR A 114 0.96 -1.23 0.59
CA THR A 114 0.65 -0.58 -0.68
C THR A 114 -0.21 -1.49 -1.54
N ALA A 115 -0.92 -0.93 -2.52
CA ALA A 115 -1.73 -1.68 -3.49
C ALA A 115 -1.00 -1.91 -4.83
N CYS A 116 0.32 -1.75 -4.86
CA CYS A 116 1.14 -1.86 -6.06
C CYS A 116 2.37 -2.75 -5.82
N PRO A 117 2.45 -3.94 -6.44
CA PRO A 117 3.59 -4.85 -6.29
C PRO A 117 4.94 -4.22 -6.67
N GLY A 118 4.96 -3.37 -7.70
CA GLY A 118 6.18 -2.64 -8.06
C GLY A 118 6.64 -1.68 -6.96
N CYS A 119 5.70 -1.06 -6.24
CA CYS A 119 6.06 -0.23 -5.09
C CYS A 119 6.62 -1.07 -3.95
N ILE A 120 6.11 -2.29 -3.71
CA ILE A 120 6.67 -3.22 -2.70
C ILE A 120 8.15 -3.48 -2.99
N MET A 121 8.47 -3.87 -4.22
CA MET A 121 9.86 -4.16 -4.62
C MET A 121 10.79 -2.97 -4.36
N GLN A 122 10.39 -1.76 -4.77
CA GLN A 122 11.20 -0.56 -4.61
C GLN A 122 11.30 -0.11 -3.14
N LEU A 123 10.20 -0.14 -2.40
CA LEU A 123 10.19 0.22 -0.99
C LEU A 123 11.06 -0.73 -0.18
N GLN A 124 10.98 -2.04 -0.45
CA GLN A 124 11.80 -3.03 0.22
C GLN A 124 13.29 -2.84 -0.09
N ASP A 125 13.67 -2.52 -1.35
CA ASP A 125 15.06 -2.18 -1.69
C ASP A 125 15.58 -1.01 -0.86
N VAL A 126 14.79 0.07 -0.77
CA VAL A 126 15.15 1.29 -0.03
C VAL A 126 15.25 1.03 1.48
N ILE A 127 14.29 0.28 2.04
CA ILE A 127 14.27 -0.13 3.45
C ILE A 127 15.52 -0.94 3.79
N ASN A 128 15.86 -1.93 2.96
CA ASN A 128 17.03 -2.79 3.16
C ASN A 128 18.32 -1.97 3.16
N HIS A 129 18.46 -1.02 2.23
CA HIS A 129 19.60 -0.12 2.16
C HIS A 129 19.73 0.80 3.38
N ALA A 130 18.61 1.20 3.98
CA ALA A 130 18.59 1.99 5.20
C ALA A 130 18.79 1.15 6.48
N GLY A 131 18.84 -0.18 6.38
CA GLY A 131 19.00 -1.08 7.52
C GLY A 131 17.78 -1.11 8.45
N LEU A 132 16.60 -0.70 7.96
CA LEU A 132 15.36 -0.72 8.73
C LEU A 132 14.78 -2.13 8.78
N LYS A 133 14.00 -2.41 9.84
CA LYS A 133 13.28 -3.68 10.02
C LYS A 133 11.85 -3.65 9.48
N VAL A 134 11.41 -2.51 8.95
CA VAL A 134 10.07 -2.35 8.35
C VAL A 134 9.90 -3.33 7.19
N LYS A 135 8.71 -3.91 7.00
CA LYS A 135 8.40 -4.73 5.82
C LYS A 135 7.47 -4.01 4.87
N ALA A 136 7.78 -4.02 3.58
CA ALA A 136 6.84 -3.60 2.55
C ALA A 136 5.92 -4.78 2.20
N VAL A 137 4.60 -4.58 2.26
CA VAL A 137 3.60 -5.64 2.04
C VAL A 137 2.48 -5.19 1.12
N HIS A 138 1.76 -6.13 0.52
CA HIS A 138 0.55 -5.79 -0.19
C HIS A 138 -0.59 -5.63 0.83
N ILE A 139 -1.46 -4.63 0.65
CA ILE A 139 -2.62 -4.46 1.54
C ILE A 139 -3.54 -5.70 1.55
N LEU A 140 -3.57 -6.47 0.46
CA LEU A 140 -4.31 -7.74 0.40
C LEU A 140 -3.77 -8.79 1.37
N ASP A 141 -2.49 -8.74 1.74
CA ASP A 141 -1.93 -9.72 2.67
C ASP A 141 -2.52 -9.52 4.07
N LEU A 142 -2.63 -8.25 4.47
CA LEU A 142 -3.26 -7.84 5.73
C LEU A 142 -4.77 -8.17 5.74
N ILE A 143 -5.45 -7.98 4.60
CA ILE A 143 -6.87 -8.33 4.45
C ILE A 143 -7.05 -9.85 4.55
N ALA A 144 -6.25 -10.64 3.82
CA ALA A 144 -6.31 -12.09 3.81
C ALA A 144 -6.12 -12.66 5.23
N GLU A 145 -5.11 -12.18 5.94
CA GLU A 145 -4.86 -12.57 7.33
C GLU A 145 -6.05 -12.24 8.24
N SER A 146 -6.65 -11.06 8.06
CA SER A 146 -7.78 -10.60 8.89
C SER A 146 -9.04 -11.47 8.76
N VAL A 147 -9.22 -12.13 7.61
CA VAL A 147 -10.35 -13.03 7.33
C VAL A 147 -9.98 -14.52 7.47
N GLY A 148 -8.82 -14.82 8.05
CA GLY A 148 -8.39 -16.18 8.34
C GLY A 148 -7.87 -16.98 7.13
N ILE A 149 -7.46 -16.29 6.05
CA ILE A 149 -6.79 -16.92 4.92
C ILE A 149 -5.30 -17.05 5.22
N THR A 150 -4.81 -18.28 5.32
CA THR A 150 -3.37 -18.56 5.45
C THR A 150 -2.68 -18.38 4.11
N LEU A 151 -1.78 -17.40 4.02
CA LEU A 151 -0.90 -17.23 2.86
C LEU A 151 0.27 -18.23 2.93
N PRO A 152 0.76 -18.72 1.79
CA PRO A 152 1.98 -19.54 1.77
C PRO A 152 3.16 -18.75 2.36
N PRO A 153 4.12 -19.43 3.01
CA PRO A 153 5.33 -18.77 3.49
C PRO A 153 6.12 -18.17 2.31
N GLU A 154 6.64 -16.95 2.52
CA GLU A 154 7.58 -16.26 1.62
C GLU A 154 8.95 -16.95 1.55
#